data_AF-A0ABD2H7I9-F1
#
_entry.id   AF-A0ABD2H7I9-F1
#
_cell.length_a   1.000
_cell.length_b   1.000
_cell.length_c   1.000
_cell.angle_alpha   90.00
_cell.angle_beta   90.00
_cell.angle_gamma   90.00
#
_symmetry.space_group_name_H-M   'P 1'
#
loop_
_entity.id
_entity.type
_entity.pdbx_description
1 polymer ?
#
loop_
_entity_poly.entity_id
_entity_poly.type
_entity_poly.pdbx_seq_one_letter_code
_entity_poly.pdbx_strand_id
1 'polypeptide(L)'
;MVYENIHEAFLKVKEGHFVTVKRNSIAGLVLCVVELKEEAPSVKIWTRVSGTKNLIAFSFPSTDGNYSPKVKEKTLQLEKIADVSEIDEPYWFEKVDLHANEHYGLRSVVNDHYLSKDDTKETSVFCLSEDSQACAELTDEA
;
A
#
# COMPACT_ATOMS: atom_id res chain seq x y z
N MET A 1 -12.30 20.57 -4.83
CA MET A 1 -10.92 21.02 -4.51
C MET A 1 -10.16 19.79 -4.10
N VAL A 2 -9.04 19.48 -4.76
CA VAL A 2 -8.18 18.35 -4.39
C VAL A 2 -7.11 18.92 -3.48
N TYR A 3 -7.07 18.47 -2.24
CA TYR A 3 -5.96 18.77 -1.32
C TYR A 3 -4.99 17.62 -1.42
N GLU A 4 -3.72 17.90 -1.70
CA GLU A 4 -2.68 16.88 -1.76
C GLU A 4 -1.70 17.13 -0.61
N ASN A 5 -1.55 16.14 0.27
CA ASN A 5 -0.50 16.15 1.28
C ASN A 5 0.51 15.06 0.98
N ILE A 6 1.78 15.38 1.20
CA ILE A 6 2.91 14.47 1.00
C ILE A 6 3.66 14.39 2.33
N HIS A 7 3.82 13.19 2.86
CA HIS A 7 4.66 12.94 4.02
C HIS A 7 5.42 11.63 3.88
N GLU A 8 6.45 11.45 4.70
CA GLU A 8 7.18 10.20 4.81
C GLU A 8 6.86 9.55 6.15
N ALA A 9 6.64 8.24 6.14
CA ALA A 9 6.30 7.48 7.34
C ALA A 9 6.70 6.00 7.20
N PHE A 10 6.78 5.28 8.31
CA PHE A 10 6.85 3.83 8.31
C PHE A 10 5.43 3.27 8.25
N LEU A 11 5.15 2.50 7.20
CA LEU A 11 3.87 1.82 7.06
C LEU A 11 3.92 0.50 7.84
N LYS A 12 2.98 0.28 8.74
CA LYS A 12 2.89 -0.93 9.56
C LYS A 12 1.58 -1.65 9.35
N VAL A 13 1.62 -2.98 9.43
CA VAL A 13 0.42 -3.80 9.67
C VAL A 13 0.10 -3.79 11.17
N LYS A 14 -1.15 -4.10 11.52
CA LYS A 14 -1.65 -4.14 12.92
C LYS A 14 -0.79 -4.94 13.87
N GLU A 15 -0.13 -5.99 13.40
CA GLU A 15 0.76 -6.83 14.20
C GLU A 15 2.07 -6.12 14.60
N GLY A 16 2.30 -4.88 14.13
CA GLY A 16 3.48 -4.07 14.44
C GLY A 16 4.65 -4.25 13.47
N HIS A 17 4.51 -5.17 12.51
CA HIS A 17 5.48 -5.38 11.44
C HIS A 17 5.38 -4.31 10.35
N PHE A 18 6.45 -4.15 9.58
CA PHE A 18 6.60 -3.08 8.60
C PHE A 18 6.28 -3.56 7.18
N VAL A 19 5.77 -2.66 6.36
CA VAL A 19 5.48 -2.90 4.94
C VAL A 19 6.62 -2.36 4.08
N THR A 20 7.10 -3.17 3.15
CA THR A 20 8.21 -2.81 2.25
C THR A 20 8.07 -3.52 0.90
N VAL A 21 8.95 -3.20 -0.04
CA VAL A 21 9.08 -3.92 -1.31
C VAL A 21 10.34 -4.78 -1.29
N LYS A 22 10.23 -6.04 -1.70
CA LYS A 22 11.36 -6.96 -1.82
C LYS A 22 11.30 -7.74 -3.12
N ARG A 23 12.47 -8.12 -3.64
CA ARG A 23 12.57 -9.00 -4.81
C ARG A 23 12.33 -10.44 -4.37
N ASN A 24 11.23 -11.02 -4.83
CA ASN A 24 10.93 -12.43 -4.77
C ASN A 24 11.50 -13.14 -6.02
N SER A 25 12.15 -14.29 -5.82
CA SER A 25 12.83 -15.05 -6.88
C SER A 25 11.89 -15.57 -7.98
N ILE A 26 10.60 -15.74 -7.68
CA ILE A 26 9.59 -16.30 -8.58
C ILE A 26 8.68 -15.19 -9.12
N ALA A 27 8.20 -14.31 -8.25
CA ALA A 27 7.19 -13.31 -8.59
C ALA A 27 7.75 -11.93 -8.99
N GLY A 28 9.07 -11.75 -8.96
CA GLY A 28 9.69 -10.45 -9.18
C GLY A 28 9.56 -9.55 -7.95
N LEU A 29 9.41 -8.24 -8.12
CA LEU A 29 9.25 -7.33 -7.00
C LEU A 29 7.85 -7.48 -6.39
N VAL A 30 7.76 -7.67 -5.08
CA VAL A 30 6.49 -7.83 -4.34
C VAL A 30 6.40 -6.85 -3.18
N LEU A 31 5.17 -6.47 -2.83
CA LEU A 31 4.87 -5.72 -1.62
C LEU A 31 4.68 -6.74 -0.49
N CYS A 32 5.44 -6.63 0.59
CA CYS A 32 5.45 -7.63 1.65
C CYS A 32 5.63 -7.02 3.05
N VAL A 33 5.50 -7.88 4.06
CA VAL A 33 5.68 -7.55 5.47
C VAL A 33 7.04 -8.05 5.96
N VAL A 34 7.72 -7.26 6.80
CA VAL A 34 8.99 -7.58 7.45
C VAL A 34 8.96 -7.20 8.94
N GLU A 35 9.65 -7.95 9.78
CA GLU A 35 9.61 -7.76 11.24
C GLU A 35 10.46 -6.56 11.69
N LEU A 36 11.64 -6.38 11.09
CA LEU A 36 12.63 -5.40 11.51
C LEU A 36 12.48 -4.06 10.77
N LYS A 37 12.59 -2.96 11.52
CA LYS A 37 12.50 -1.59 10.96
C LYS A 37 13.64 -1.31 9.99
N GLU A 38 14.83 -1.85 10.25
CA GLU A 38 16.02 -1.70 9.43
C GLU A 38 15.84 -2.28 8.02
N GLU A 39 14.87 -3.19 7.84
CA GLU A 39 14.51 -3.80 6.56
C GLU A 39 13.38 -3.06 5.82
N ALA A 40 12.79 -2.03 6.44
CA ALA A 40 11.70 -1.25 5.89
C ALA A 40 12.06 0.24 5.88
N PRO A 41 12.42 0.81 4.72
CA PRO A 41 12.67 2.24 4.61
C PRO A 41 11.37 3.04 4.80
N SER A 42 11.50 4.34 5.10
CA SER A 42 10.34 5.24 5.10
C SER A 42 9.70 5.28 3.71
N VAL A 43 8.38 5.30 3.70
CA VAL A 43 7.55 5.29 2.50
C VAL A 43 7.03 6.70 2.29
N LYS A 44 7.10 7.19 1.04
CA LYS A 44 6.41 8.42 0.67
C LYS A 44 4.93 8.13 0.52
N ILE A 45 4.11 8.85 1.26
CA ILE A 45 2.66 8.72 1.28
C ILE A 45 2.06 9.98 0.67
N TRP A 46 1.24 9.78 -0.35
CA TRP A 46 0.41 10.82 -0.94
C TRP A 46 -1.01 10.62 -0.51
N THR A 47 -1.64 11.69 -0.02
CA THR A 47 -3.06 11.67 0.32
C THR A 47 -3.80 12.73 -0.44
N ARG A 48 -5.02 12.42 -0.88
CA ARG A 48 -5.92 13.43 -1.45
C ARG A 48 -7.38 13.18 -1.13
N VAL A 49 -8.17 14.25 -1.10
CA VAL A 49 -9.62 14.16 -0.91
C VAL A 49 -10.33 14.32 -2.25
N SER A 50 -11.19 13.34 -2.60
CA SER A 50 -12.05 13.39 -3.79
C SER A 50 -13.50 13.14 -3.40
N GLY A 51 -14.30 14.21 -3.38
CA GLY A 51 -15.67 14.15 -2.84
C GLY A 51 -15.64 13.81 -1.35
N THR A 52 -16.27 12.68 -0.98
CA THR A 52 -16.27 12.14 0.38
C THR A 52 -15.17 11.11 0.64
N LYS A 53 -14.34 10.80 -0.37
CA LYS A 53 -13.33 9.74 -0.28
C LYS A 53 -11.98 10.31 0.12
N ASN A 54 -11.36 9.67 1.12
CA ASN A 54 -9.96 9.89 1.47
C ASN A 54 -9.10 8.91 0.67
N LEU A 55 -8.34 9.42 -0.29
CA LEU A 55 -7.50 8.61 -1.16
C LEU A 55 -6.05 8.65 -0.69
N ILE A 56 -5.35 7.54 -0.88
CA ILE A 56 -3.95 7.36 -0.52
C ILE A 56 -3.21 6.58 -1.62
N ALA A 57 -1.96 6.97 -1.87
CA ALA A 57 -1.03 6.26 -2.74
C ALA A 57 0.35 6.24 -2.08
N PHE A 58 1.20 5.30 -2.49
CA PHE A 58 2.47 5.01 -1.81
C PHE A 58 3.64 4.97 -2.78
N SER A 59 4.81 5.33 -2.31
CA SER A 59 6.07 5.16 -3.03
C SER A 59 7.12 4.58 -2.10
N PHE A 60 7.47 3.33 -2.38
CA PHE A 60 8.41 2.53 -1.62
C PHE A 60 9.79 2.62 -2.26
N PRO A 61 10.81 3.07 -1.52
CA PRO A 61 12.17 3.07 -2.03
C PRO A 61 12.72 1.64 -2.08
N SER A 62 13.46 1.35 -3.15
CA SER A 62 14.22 0.12 -3.41
C SER A 62 15.63 0.50 -3.89
N THR A 63 16.54 -0.47 -3.97
CA THR A 63 17.93 -0.25 -4.39
C THR A 63 18.09 0.37 -5.78
N ASP A 64 17.11 0.15 -6.65
CA ASP A 64 17.13 0.57 -8.05
C ASP A 64 16.14 1.69 -8.38
N GLY A 65 15.42 2.22 -7.39
CA GLY A 65 14.50 3.35 -7.54
C GLY A 65 13.27 3.22 -6.65
N ASN A 66 12.25 4.05 -6.89
CA ASN A 66 11.01 4.01 -6.14
C ASN A 66 9.94 3.22 -6.89
N TYR A 67 9.11 2.49 -6.14
CA TYR A 67 8.05 1.66 -6.68
C TYR A 67 6.72 1.97 -6.01
N SER A 68 5.64 1.96 -6.79
CA SER A 68 4.29 2.19 -6.30
C SER A 68 3.38 0.99 -6.60
N PRO A 69 2.53 0.57 -5.66
CA PRO A 69 1.50 -0.43 -5.91
C PRO A 69 0.46 0.13 -6.87
N LYS A 70 0.23 -0.60 -7.97
CA LYS A 70 -0.75 -0.29 -9.01
C LYS A 70 -1.70 -1.45 -9.17
N VAL A 71 -2.99 -1.15 -9.18
CA VAL A 71 -4.02 -2.14 -9.45
C VAL A 71 -4.16 -2.32 -10.96
N LYS A 72 -3.92 -3.54 -11.44
CA LYS A 72 -4.13 -3.91 -12.83
C LYS A 72 -5.10 -5.08 -12.91
N GLU A 73 -6.28 -4.81 -13.45
CA GLU A 73 -7.41 -5.75 -13.51
C GLU A 73 -7.79 -6.24 -12.11
N LYS A 74 -7.40 -7.47 -11.73
CA LYS A 74 -7.60 -8.05 -10.40
C LYS A 74 -6.29 -8.37 -9.66
N THR A 75 -5.19 -7.79 -10.10
CA THR A 75 -3.85 -8.05 -9.56
C THR A 75 -3.20 -6.78 -9.02
N LEU A 76 -2.34 -6.95 -8.02
CA LEU A 76 -1.47 -5.90 -7.51
C LEU A 76 -0.11 -6.02 -8.21
N GLN A 77 0.34 -4.95 -8.86
CA GLN A 77 1.66 -4.87 -9.49
C GLN A 77 2.47 -3.74 -8.85
N LEU A 78 3.79 -3.85 -8.87
CA LEU A 78 4.68 -2.76 -8.48
C LEU A 78 5.28 -2.14 -9.74
N GLU A 79 4.97 -0.87 -9.99
CA GLU A 79 5.55 -0.11 -11.10
C GLU A 79 6.59 0.88 -10.57
N LYS A 80 7.69 0.99 -11.29
CA LYS A 80 8.74 1.96 -10.97
C LYS A 80 8.24 3.35 -11.34
N ILE A 81 8.40 4.29 -10.43
CA ILE A 81 7.93 5.67 -10.60
C ILE A 81 9.06 6.66 -10.32
N ALA A 82 9.17 7.68 -11.17
CA ALA A 82 10.15 8.74 -10.97
C ALA A 82 9.59 9.90 -10.14
N ASP A 83 8.32 10.23 -10.35
CA ASP A 83 7.67 11.42 -9.80
C ASP A 83 6.17 11.18 -9.54
N VAL A 84 5.57 12.00 -8.66
CA VAL A 84 4.14 11.93 -8.35
C VAL A 84 3.24 12.22 -9.56
N SER A 85 3.74 12.95 -10.56
CA SER A 85 3.01 13.21 -11.82
C SER A 85 2.73 11.95 -12.65
N GLU A 86 3.40 10.83 -12.36
CA GLU A 86 3.16 9.52 -12.98
C GLU A 86 2.03 8.73 -12.30
N ILE A 87 1.52 9.22 -11.17
CA ILE A 87 0.44 8.57 -10.39
C ILE A 87 -0.92 8.92 -10.99
N ASP A 88 -1.52 7.97 -11.68
CA ASP A 88 -2.89 8.00 -12.15
C ASP A 88 -3.85 7.17 -11.27
N GLU A 89 -5.12 7.08 -11.66
CA GLU A 89 -6.19 6.49 -10.85
C GLU A 89 -5.89 5.07 -10.30
N PRO A 90 -5.33 4.11 -11.06
CA PRO A 90 -4.97 2.77 -10.59
C PRO A 90 -3.99 2.66 -9.41
N TYR A 91 -3.25 3.72 -9.09
CA TYR A 91 -2.32 3.74 -7.94
C TYR A 91 -3.01 4.18 -6.63
N TRP A 92 -4.19 4.77 -6.74
CA TRP A 92 -4.91 5.29 -5.58
C TRP A 92 -5.75 4.19 -4.93
N PHE A 93 -5.76 4.22 -3.61
CA PHE A 93 -6.65 3.44 -2.76
C PHE A 93 -7.51 4.39 -1.94
N GLU A 94 -8.76 4.02 -1.69
CA GLU A 94 -9.60 4.65 -0.69
C GLU A 94 -9.23 4.11 0.69
N LYS A 95 -8.91 5.00 1.64
CA LYS A 95 -8.83 4.67 3.06
C LYS A 95 -10.24 4.31 3.53
N VAL A 96 -10.39 3.08 4.02
CA VAL A 96 -11.65 2.59 4.60
C VAL A 96 -11.47 2.35 6.09
N ASP A 97 -12.41 2.84 6.89
CA ASP A 97 -12.44 2.57 8.32
C ASP A 97 -12.98 1.15 8.52
N LEU A 98 -12.08 0.19 8.79
CA LEU A 98 -12.47 -1.20 9.06
C LEU A 98 -13.05 -1.36 10.47
N HIS A 99 -12.51 -0.59 11.42
CA HIS A 99 -12.92 -0.54 12.84
C HIS A 99 -12.76 0.90 13.36
N ALA A 100 -13.35 1.22 14.53
CA ALA A 100 -13.27 2.56 15.16
C ALA A 100 -11.89 2.87 15.80
N ASN A 101 -10.81 2.44 15.16
CA ASN A 101 -9.44 2.44 15.68
C ASN A 101 -8.49 3.27 14.80
N GLU A 102 -7.23 3.37 15.24
CA GLU A 102 -6.13 4.07 14.54
C GLU A 102 -5.69 3.40 13.22
N HIS A 103 -6.22 2.23 12.89
CA HIS A 103 -5.90 1.49 11.68
C HIS A 103 -6.93 1.70 10.58
N TYR A 104 -6.47 1.74 9.34
CA TYR A 104 -7.31 1.81 8.15
C TYR A 104 -7.06 0.62 7.23
N GLY A 105 -8.11 0.23 6.51
CA GLY A 105 -8.00 -0.63 5.34
C GLY A 105 -7.80 0.18 4.08
N LEU A 106 -7.48 -0.52 3.00
CA LEU A 106 -7.31 0.08 1.67
C LEU A 106 -8.20 -0.65 0.67
N ARG A 107 -9.09 0.09 0.02
CA ARG A 107 -9.90 -0.40 -1.10
C ARG A 107 -9.42 0.22 -2.39
N SER A 108 -9.28 -0.55 -3.46
CA SER A 108 -8.95 0.00 -4.78
C SER A 108 -10.01 0.99 -5.23
N VAL A 109 -9.61 2.03 -5.96
CA VAL A 109 -10.58 2.96 -6.60
C VAL A 109 -11.04 2.48 -7.97
N VAL A 110 -10.31 1.55 -8.61
CA VAL A 110 -10.61 1.04 -9.96
C VAL A 110 -11.44 -0.24 -9.94
N ASN A 111 -11.47 -0.95 -8.81
CA ASN A 111 -12.33 -2.12 -8.60
C ASN A 111 -12.72 -2.23 -7.10
N ASP A 112 -13.72 -3.03 -6.77
CA ASP A 112 -14.20 -3.19 -5.38
C ASP A 112 -13.33 -4.16 -4.55
N HIS A 113 -12.02 -4.28 -4.84
CA HIS A 113 -11.12 -5.16 -4.09
C HIS A 113 -10.36 -4.41 -3.00
N TYR A 114 -10.03 -5.12 -1.94
CA TYR A 114 -9.29 -4.66 -0.78
C TYR A 114 -7.84 -5.15 -0.84
N LEU A 115 -6.91 -4.28 -0.43
CA LEU A 115 -5.54 -4.69 -0.17
C LEU A 115 -5.54 -5.64 1.04
N SER A 116 -5.08 -6.85 0.81
CA SER A 116 -5.15 -7.97 1.76
C SER A 116 -3.78 -8.59 1.91
N LYS A 117 -3.55 -9.27 3.04
CA LYS A 117 -2.30 -9.98 3.33
C LYS A 117 -2.51 -11.48 3.09
N ASP A 118 -1.67 -12.08 2.26
CA ASP A 118 -1.63 -13.53 2.04
C ASP A 118 -0.63 -14.17 3.01
N ASP A 119 -1.13 -14.67 4.14
CA ASP A 119 -0.36 -15.33 5.20
C ASP A 119 -0.05 -16.81 4.91
N THR A 120 -0.48 -17.34 3.77
CA THR A 120 -0.16 -18.75 3.40
C THR A 120 1.28 -18.92 2.93
N LYS A 121 2.01 -17.81 2.76
CA LYS A 121 3.39 -17.78 2.27
C LYS A 121 4.36 -17.48 3.42
N GLU A 122 5.57 -18.01 3.31
CA GLU A 122 6.66 -17.80 4.28
C GLU A 122 6.96 -16.31 4.52
N THR A 123 6.79 -15.49 3.49
CA THR A 123 6.72 -14.04 3.62
C THR A 123 5.30 -13.60 3.31
N SER A 124 4.65 -12.93 4.25
CA SER A 124 3.33 -12.36 4.01
C SER A 124 3.41 -11.30 2.90
N VAL A 125 2.75 -11.57 1.78
CA VAL A 125 2.74 -10.72 0.58
C VAL A 125 1.36 -10.10 0.44
N PHE A 126 1.31 -8.85 -0.01
CA PHE A 126 0.05 -8.18 -0.26
C PHE A 126 -0.55 -8.59 -1.61
N CYS A 127 -1.86 -8.78 -1.61
CA CYS A 127 -2.67 -9.10 -2.79
C CYS A 127 -3.99 -8.31 -2.77
N LEU A 128 -4.83 -8.53 -3.78
CA LEU A 128 -6.19 -7.98 -3.83
C LEU A 128 -7.22 -9.08 -3.53
N SER A 129 -8.21 -8.75 -2.70
CA SER A 129 -9.32 -9.64 -2.34
C SER A 129 -10.66 -8.93 -2.49
N GLU A 130 -11.70 -9.64 -2.93
CA GLU A 130 -13.09 -9.13 -2.88
C GLU A 130 -13.65 -9.20 -1.44
N ASP A 131 -13.00 -9.94 -0.54
CA ASP A 131 -13.43 -10.08 0.86
C ASP A 131 -12.90 -8.94 1.74
N SER A 132 -13.81 -8.07 2.18
CA SER A 132 -13.52 -6.98 3.14
C SER A 132 -12.96 -7.46 4.47
N GLN A 133 -13.25 -8.69 4.91
CA GLN A 133 -12.75 -9.24 6.18
C GLN A 133 -11.28 -9.66 6.09
N ALA A 134 -10.77 -9.89 4.88
CA ALA A 134 -9.37 -10.19 4.64
C ALA A 134 -8.51 -8.91 4.47
N CYS A 135 -9.13 -7.72 4.54
CA CYS A 135 -8.44 -6.46 4.33
C CYS A 135 -7.36 -6.26 5.40
N ALA A 136 -6.15 -5.90 4.95
CA ALA A 136 -5.05 -5.61 5.85
C ALA A 136 -5.33 -4.31 6.61
N GLU A 137 -5.14 -4.37 7.93
CA GLU A 137 -5.20 -3.21 8.81
C GLU A 137 -3.83 -2.52 8.86
N LEU A 138 -3.76 -1.27 8.38
CA LEU A 138 -2.53 -0.50 8.24
C LEU A 138 -2.53 0.76 9.11
N THR A 139 -1.34 1.22 9.50
CA THR A 139 -1.10 2.53 10.12
C THR A 139 0.18 3.16 9.58
N ASP A 140 0.22 4.49 9.51
CA ASP A 140 1.41 5.27 9.15
C ASP A 140 1.99 5.98 10.39
N GLU A 141 3.25 5.67 10.74
CA GLU A 141 3.96 6.24 11.90
C GLU A 141 5.13 7.11 11.43
N ALA A 142 5.20 8.35 11.93
CA ALA A 142 6.26 9.32 11.62
C ALA A 142 7.64 8.91 12.16
#